data_AF-A0A930W4V8-F1
#
_entry.id   AF-A0A930W4V8-F1
#
_cell.length_a   1.000
_cell.length_b   1.000
_cell.length_c   1.000
_cell.angle_alpha   90.00
_cell.angle_beta   90.00
_cell.angle_gamma   90.00
#
_symmetry.space_group_name_H-M   'P 1'
#
loop_
_entity.id
_entity.type
_entity.pdbx_description
1 polymer ?
#
loop_
_entity_poly.entity_id
_entity_poly.type
_entity_poly.pdbx_seq_one_letter_code
_entity_poly.pdbx_strand_id
1 'polypeptide(L)'
;MKDYTAEVHGCHAFDATGALTTPVYLSATFRHPAFRQSTGYDYSRVANPTRSDFEKAIALLEGGERAWALSSGMAAINLVFALCAPGDHVLLPEDLYGGTVRLANDIYSRYGLDFEYIDMRDTSLVEAKMRETTKMIFIETPSNPMMFITDIRALAAVAHEHGALLVADNTFLSPHAQKPLTLGADIVVESATKYLCGHNDVICGTLAVRDADSDLAKRIELLVKSEGPNLSPMDSWLMLRSL
;
A
#
# COMPACT_ATOMS: atom_id res chain seq x y z
N MET A 1 -10.49 -16.16 -10.61
CA MET A 1 -9.41 -17.12 -10.31
C MET A 1 -9.54 -17.51 -8.83
N LYS A 2 -9.21 -18.73 -8.40
CA LYS A 2 -9.14 -19.03 -6.95
C LYS A 2 -7.87 -18.41 -6.39
N ASP A 3 -7.89 -17.95 -5.15
CA ASP A 3 -6.75 -17.23 -4.53
C ASP A 3 -5.45 -18.04 -4.60
N TYR A 4 -5.48 -19.34 -4.29
CA TYR A 4 -4.30 -20.22 -4.42
C TYR A 4 -3.67 -20.29 -5.82
N THR A 5 -4.47 -20.11 -6.86
CA THR A 5 -3.95 -20.06 -8.24
C THR A 5 -3.28 -18.71 -8.50
N ALA A 6 -3.84 -17.63 -7.97
CA ALA A 6 -3.27 -16.29 -8.09
C ALA A 6 -2.00 -16.13 -7.25
N GLU A 7 -1.89 -16.78 -6.09
CA GLU A 7 -0.69 -16.78 -5.25
C GLU A 7 0.52 -17.37 -6.00
N VAL A 8 0.35 -18.51 -6.67
CA VAL A 8 1.44 -19.19 -7.39
C VAL A 8 1.69 -18.62 -8.79
N HIS A 9 0.65 -18.32 -9.55
CA HIS A 9 0.79 -17.88 -10.95
C HIS A 9 0.78 -16.36 -11.12
N GLY A 10 0.28 -15.62 -10.13
CA GLY A 10 0.19 -14.17 -10.15
C GLY A 10 -0.33 -13.60 -11.47
N CYS A 11 0.35 -12.56 -11.93
CA CYS A 11 0.15 -11.94 -13.23
C CYS A 11 1.30 -12.32 -14.20
N HIS A 12 1.82 -13.54 -14.09
CA HIS A 12 3.00 -13.99 -14.81
C HIS A 12 2.83 -13.88 -16.34
N ALA A 13 3.82 -13.28 -17.00
CA ALA A 13 3.96 -13.27 -18.45
C ALA A 13 5.30 -13.90 -18.85
N PHE A 14 5.32 -14.67 -19.94
CA PHE A 14 6.57 -15.26 -20.44
C PHE A 14 7.41 -14.20 -21.14
N ASP A 15 8.68 -14.12 -20.78
CA ASP A 15 9.65 -13.30 -21.49
C ASP A 15 10.15 -14.00 -22.78
N ALA A 16 11.07 -13.34 -23.50
CA ALA A 16 11.64 -13.89 -24.72
C ALA A 16 12.46 -15.19 -24.52
N THR A 17 12.82 -15.53 -23.28
CA THR A 17 13.56 -16.75 -22.93
C THR A 17 12.62 -17.91 -22.58
N GLY A 18 11.35 -17.62 -22.26
CA GLY A 18 10.38 -18.63 -21.82
C GLY A 18 10.59 -19.09 -20.37
N ALA A 19 11.27 -18.30 -19.55
CA ALA A 19 11.45 -18.60 -18.13
C ALA A 19 10.09 -18.73 -17.42
N LEU A 20 9.97 -19.72 -16.53
CA LEU A 20 8.77 -19.96 -15.73
C LEU A 20 8.69 -19.10 -14.46
N THR A 21 9.82 -18.52 -14.05
CA THR A 21 9.93 -17.63 -12.90
C THR A 21 10.46 -16.29 -13.38
N THR A 22 9.98 -15.20 -12.79
CA THR A 22 10.43 -13.85 -13.11
C THR A 22 11.95 -13.73 -12.90
N PRO A 23 12.72 -13.37 -13.94
CA PRO A 23 14.15 -13.11 -13.79
C PRO A 23 14.44 -11.92 -12.87
N VAL A 24 15.62 -11.92 -12.23
CA VAL A 24 16.06 -10.78 -11.40
C VAL A 24 16.75 -9.73 -12.25
N TYR A 25 16.09 -8.59 -12.47
CA TYR A 25 16.61 -7.47 -13.25
C TYR A 25 17.40 -6.49 -12.38
N LEU A 26 18.72 -6.65 -12.31
CA LEU A 26 19.63 -5.78 -11.55
C LEU A 26 20.08 -4.52 -12.31
N SER A 27 19.63 -4.31 -13.54
CA SER A 27 20.02 -3.13 -14.32
C SER A 27 19.45 -1.85 -13.71
N ALA A 28 20.27 -0.81 -13.57
CA ALA A 28 19.79 0.50 -13.11
C ALA A 28 19.01 1.26 -14.20
N THR A 29 19.39 1.07 -15.47
CA THR A 29 18.82 1.77 -16.64
C THR A 29 18.55 0.79 -17.77
N PHE A 30 17.65 1.16 -18.68
CA PHE A 30 17.25 0.33 -19.82
C PHE A 30 17.45 1.10 -21.13
N ARG A 31 17.70 0.37 -22.21
CA ARG A 31 17.89 0.98 -23.52
C ARG A 31 16.55 1.48 -24.06
N HIS A 32 16.49 2.77 -24.38
CA HIS A 32 15.37 3.35 -25.12
C HIS A 32 15.34 2.87 -26.58
N PRO A 33 14.16 2.55 -27.16
CA PRO A 33 14.04 2.24 -28.59
C PRO A 33 14.47 3.41 -29.49
N ALA A 34 14.08 4.63 -29.11
CA ALA A 34 14.45 5.89 -29.76
C ALA A 34 14.28 7.07 -28.77
N PHE A 35 14.64 8.28 -29.18
CA PHE A 35 14.44 9.49 -28.36
C PHE A 35 12.95 9.63 -27.98
N ARG A 36 12.68 9.80 -26.67
CA ARG A 36 11.32 9.88 -26.08
C ARG A 36 10.43 8.64 -26.28
N GLN A 37 11.01 7.48 -26.60
CA GLN A 37 10.29 6.22 -26.61
C GLN A 37 10.72 5.37 -25.41
N SER A 38 9.77 4.67 -24.81
CA SER A 38 9.97 3.82 -23.64
C SER A 38 9.42 2.43 -23.93
N THR A 39 10.04 1.42 -23.35
CA THR A 39 9.50 0.05 -23.30
C THR A 39 8.56 -0.15 -22.11
N GLY A 40 8.29 0.90 -21.34
CA GLY A 40 7.73 0.84 -19.99
C GLY A 40 8.81 0.80 -18.90
N TYR A 41 10.06 0.50 -19.26
CA TYR A 41 11.21 0.49 -18.35
C TYR A 41 12.31 1.38 -18.89
N ASP A 42 12.61 2.45 -18.17
CA ASP A 42 13.69 3.39 -18.50
C ASP A 42 14.73 3.47 -17.38
N TYR A 43 14.26 3.53 -16.13
CA TYR A 43 15.10 3.66 -14.94
C TYR A 43 14.49 2.87 -13.76
N SER A 44 15.28 2.01 -13.12
CA SER A 44 14.78 1.02 -12.16
C SER A 44 14.10 1.60 -10.91
N ARG A 45 14.45 2.83 -10.52
CA ARG A 45 13.71 3.53 -9.45
C ARG A 45 12.27 3.83 -9.87
N VAL A 46 12.02 4.13 -11.14
CA VAL A 46 10.70 4.43 -11.69
C VAL A 46 9.90 3.15 -11.93
N ALA A 47 10.50 2.18 -12.63
CA ALA A 47 9.90 0.88 -12.89
C ALA A 47 11.01 -0.17 -13.10
N ASN A 48 10.83 -1.36 -12.55
CA ASN A 48 11.76 -2.49 -12.70
C ASN A 48 10.94 -3.76 -12.99
N PRO A 49 11.29 -4.59 -13.99
CA PRO A 49 10.45 -5.73 -14.36
C PRO A 49 10.17 -6.71 -13.21
N THR A 50 11.19 -7.04 -12.41
CA THR A 50 11.04 -7.92 -11.22
C THR A 50 10.05 -7.34 -10.22
N ARG A 51 10.19 -6.05 -9.91
CA ARG A 51 9.29 -5.35 -8.98
C ARG A 51 7.89 -5.22 -9.56
N SER A 52 7.77 -4.93 -10.85
CA SER A 52 6.49 -4.78 -11.53
C SER A 52 5.68 -6.07 -11.54
N ASP A 53 6.31 -7.25 -11.64
CA ASP A 53 5.60 -8.51 -11.51
C ASP A 53 5.10 -8.75 -10.08
N PHE A 54 5.91 -8.42 -9.07
CA PHE A 54 5.48 -8.45 -7.67
C PHE A 54 4.30 -7.50 -7.40
N GLU A 55 4.40 -6.25 -7.88
CA GLU A 55 3.35 -5.24 -7.78
C GLU A 55 2.03 -5.72 -8.42
N LYS A 56 2.08 -6.33 -9.61
CA LYS A 56 0.89 -6.87 -10.26
C LYS A 56 0.28 -8.04 -9.48
N ALA A 57 1.11 -8.91 -8.89
CA ALA A 57 0.63 -10.03 -8.07
C ALA A 57 -0.10 -9.50 -6.83
N ILE A 58 0.46 -8.52 -6.13
CA ILE A 58 -0.18 -7.88 -4.98
C ILE A 58 -1.49 -7.21 -5.37
N ALA A 59 -1.52 -6.44 -6.46
CA ALA A 59 -2.75 -5.79 -6.93
C ALA A 59 -3.86 -6.83 -7.18
N LEU A 60 -3.52 -7.95 -7.83
CA LEU A 60 -4.45 -9.05 -8.07
C LEU A 60 -4.97 -9.66 -6.76
N LEU A 61 -4.08 -9.96 -5.81
CA LEU A 61 -4.44 -10.60 -4.54
C LEU A 61 -5.33 -9.70 -3.67
N GLU A 62 -5.05 -8.40 -3.63
CA GLU A 62 -5.87 -7.40 -2.91
C GLU A 62 -7.22 -7.10 -3.59
N GLY A 63 -7.41 -7.57 -4.83
CA GLY A 63 -8.61 -7.28 -5.62
C GLY A 63 -8.66 -5.83 -6.11
N GLY A 64 -7.49 -5.22 -6.33
CA GLY A 64 -7.30 -3.91 -6.96
C GLY A 64 -6.66 -4.02 -8.35
N GLU A 65 -6.30 -2.87 -8.91
CA GLU A 65 -5.70 -2.80 -10.26
C GLU A 65 -4.25 -2.29 -10.24
N ARG A 66 -3.85 -1.58 -9.18
CA ARG A 66 -2.49 -1.08 -9.03
C ARG A 66 -1.99 -1.27 -7.61
N ALA A 67 -0.76 -1.74 -7.49
CA ALA A 67 -0.02 -1.75 -6.24
C ALA A 67 1.42 -1.28 -6.44
N TRP A 68 2.06 -0.87 -5.35
CA TRP A 68 3.45 -0.43 -5.31
C TRP A 68 4.21 -1.24 -4.26
N ALA A 69 5.42 -1.67 -4.61
CA ALA A 69 6.30 -2.39 -3.71
C ALA A 69 7.41 -1.45 -3.20
N LEU A 70 7.48 -1.33 -1.88
CA LEU A 70 8.21 -0.27 -1.20
C LEU A 70 9.22 -0.86 -0.21
N SER A 71 10.23 -0.07 0.14
CA SER A 71 11.38 -0.52 0.94
C SER A 71 11.02 -0.94 2.38
N SER A 72 9.83 -0.61 2.87
CA SER A 72 9.28 -1.08 4.16
C SER A 72 7.79 -0.73 4.29
N GLY A 73 7.08 -1.35 5.24
CA GLY A 73 5.72 -0.92 5.60
C GLY A 73 5.67 0.56 6.02
N MET A 74 6.70 1.05 6.72
CA MET A 74 6.79 2.47 7.08
C MET A 74 6.94 3.40 5.87
N ALA A 75 7.60 2.94 4.79
CA ALA A 75 7.64 3.70 3.54
C ALA A 75 6.26 3.79 2.90
N ALA A 76 5.44 2.74 2.97
CA ALA A 76 4.05 2.78 2.50
C ALA A 76 3.22 3.79 3.30
N ILE A 77 3.28 3.73 4.64
CA ILE A 77 2.56 4.65 5.51
C ILE A 77 3.04 6.10 5.31
N ASN A 78 4.34 6.32 5.08
CA ASN A 78 4.88 7.64 4.76
C ASN A 78 4.24 8.23 3.51
N LEU A 79 4.13 7.45 2.42
CA LEU A 79 3.48 7.90 1.20
C LEU A 79 1.99 8.19 1.42
N VAL A 80 1.31 7.40 2.25
CA VAL A 80 -0.09 7.65 2.63
C VAL A 80 -0.23 9.01 3.31
N PHE A 81 0.57 9.31 4.34
CA PHE A 81 0.50 10.61 5.01
C PHE A 81 0.96 11.76 4.10
N ALA A 82 1.88 11.53 3.16
CA ALA A 82 2.29 12.51 2.16
C ALA A 82 1.18 12.86 1.15
N LEU A 83 0.05 12.13 1.11
CA LEU A 83 -1.14 12.53 0.36
C LEU A 83 -1.91 13.68 1.02
N CYS A 84 -1.67 13.95 2.31
CA CYS A 84 -2.28 15.07 3.00
C CYS A 84 -1.46 16.36 2.80
N ALA A 85 -2.14 17.50 2.92
CA ALA A 85 -1.57 18.83 2.93
C ALA A 85 -1.53 19.41 4.35
N PRO A 86 -0.69 20.43 4.62
CA PRO A 86 -0.75 21.15 5.88
C PRO A 86 -2.16 21.70 6.15
N GLY A 87 -2.68 21.47 7.36
CA GLY A 87 -4.04 21.81 7.77
C GLY A 87 -5.04 20.64 7.65
N ASP A 88 -4.68 19.55 6.96
CA ASP A 88 -5.51 18.36 6.89
C ASP A 88 -5.52 17.62 8.23
N HIS A 89 -6.66 17.01 8.52
CA HIS A 89 -6.91 16.20 9.71
C HIS A 89 -7.02 14.72 9.35
N VAL A 90 -6.41 13.85 10.16
CA VAL A 90 -6.37 12.40 9.98
C VAL A 90 -6.82 11.71 11.26
N LEU A 91 -7.79 10.81 11.13
CA LEU A 91 -8.22 9.94 12.22
C LEU A 91 -7.39 8.65 12.23
N LEU A 92 -6.82 8.32 13.38
CA LEU A 92 -6.02 7.10 13.63
C LEU A 92 -6.67 6.24 14.72
N PRO A 93 -6.47 4.91 14.73
CA PRO A 93 -6.97 4.08 15.82
C PRO A 93 -6.16 4.33 17.09
N GLU A 94 -6.82 4.24 18.25
CA GLU A 94 -6.16 4.33 19.57
C GLU A 94 -5.11 3.22 19.80
N ASP A 95 -5.32 2.06 19.15
CA ASP A 95 -4.42 0.92 19.17
C ASP A 95 -3.81 0.74 17.78
N LEU A 96 -2.51 1.03 17.66
CA LEU A 96 -1.82 1.10 16.38
C LEU A 96 -0.34 0.73 16.55
N TYR A 97 0.25 0.19 15.48
CA TYR A 97 1.70 0.01 15.42
C TYR A 97 2.46 1.29 15.81
N GLY A 98 3.34 1.19 16.82
CA GLY A 98 4.05 2.35 17.39
C GLY A 98 4.95 3.11 16.40
N GLY A 99 5.38 2.48 15.31
CA GLY A 99 6.09 3.18 14.23
C GLY A 99 5.22 4.20 13.51
N THR A 100 3.92 3.90 13.34
CA THR A 100 2.93 4.79 12.74
C THR A 100 2.67 6.00 13.63
N VAL A 101 2.49 5.76 14.93
CA VAL A 101 2.33 6.82 15.96
C VAL A 101 3.53 7.77 15.95
N ARG A 102 4.76 7.22 15.90
CA ARG A 102 5.99 8.03 15.81
C ARG A 102 6.03 8.86 14.52
N LEU A 103 5.66 8.28 13.38
CA LEU A 103 5.64 9.00 12.11
C LEU A 103 4.62 10.15 12.12
N ALA A 104 3.42 9.91 12.64
CA ALA A 104 2.38 10.92 12.78
C ALA A 104 2.83 12.07 13.70
N ASN A 105 3.13 11.76 14.97
CA ASN A 105 3.35 12.77 16.01
C ASN A 105 4.71 13.47 15.87
N ASP A 106 5.77 12.72 15.62
CA ASP A 106 7.13 13.27 15.68
C ASP A 106 7.59 13.82 14.33
N ILE A 107 6.99 13.40 13.20
CA ILE A 107 7.36 13.88 11.87
C ILE A 107 6.25 14.77 11.32
N TYR A 108 5.08 14.22 11.00
CA TYR A 108 4.07 14.92 10.20
C TYR A 108 3.29 16.01 10.94
N SER A 109 3.13 15.93 12.27
CA SER A 109 2.55 17.04 13.04
C SER A 109 3.36 18.33 12.90
N ARG A 110 4.69 18.23 12.75
CA ARG A 110 5.55 19.40 12.50
C ARG A 110 5.42 19.96 11.08
N TYR A 111 4.91 19.16 10.14
CA TYR A 111 4.58 19.58 8.78
C TYR A 111 3.13 20.07 8.64
N GLY A 112 2.41 20.19 9.76
CA GLY A 112 1.08 20.81 9.81
C GLY A 112 -0.08 19.84 9.62
N LEU A 113 0.13 18.53 9.67
CA LEU A 113 -0.96 17.56 9.71
C LEU A 113 -1.48 17.44 11.16
N ASP A 114 -2.81 17.42 11.32
CA ASP A 114 -3.46 17.19 12.60
C ASP A 114 -3.90 15.73 12.70
N PHE A 115 -3.60 15.07 13.82
CA PHE A 115 -3.92 13.67 14.05
C PHE A 115 -4.76 13.52 15.31
N GLU A 116 -5.89 12.81 15.20
CA GLU A 116 -6.75 12.47 16.34
C GLU A 116 -6.89 10.95 16.45
N TYR A 117 -6.64 10.42 17.65
CA TYR A 117 -6.69 8.99 17.95
C TYR A 117 -8.06 8.62 18.52
N ILE A 118 -8.77 7.71 17.87
CA ILE A 118 -10.16 7.34 18.16
C ILE A 118 -10.29 5.82 18.30
N ASP A 119 -11.21 5.38 19.16
CA ASP A 119 -11.67 3.99 19.16
C ASP A 119 -12.47 3.69 17.88
N MET A 120 -11.83 3.04 16.92
CA MET A 120 -12.43 2.73 15.62
C MET A 120 -13.48 1.61 15.66
N ARG A 121 -13.65 0.92 16.80
CA ARG A 121 -14.71 -0.09 16.99
C ARG A 121 -16.10 0.53 17.00
N ASP A 122 -16.21 1.80 17.39
CA ASP A 122 -17.46 2.55 17.45
C ASP A 122 -17.52 3.55 16.29
N THR A 123 -18.20 3.15 15.23
CA THR A 123 -18.41 4.00 14.04
C THR A 123 -19.06 5.35 14.38
N SER A 124 -19.92 5.41 15.40
CA SER A 124 -20.57 6.67 15.78
C SER A 124 -19.60 7.66 16.41
N LEU A 125 -18.58 7.18 17.13
CA LEU A 125 -17.50 8.03 17.63
C LEU A 125 -16.64 8.57 16.49
N VAL A 126 -16.35 7.74 15.49
CA VAL A 126 -15.60 8.16 14.30
C VAL A 126 -16.36 9.25 13.54
N GLU A 127 -17.66 9.04 13.29
CA GLU A 127 -18.53 10.01 12.62
C GLU A 127 -18.59 11.35 13.36
N ALA A 128 -18.78 11.31 14.69
CA ALA A 128 -18.82 12.51 15.53
C ALA A 128 -17.51 13.32 15.56
N LYS A 129 -16.40 12.73 15.10
CA LYS A 129 -15.06 13.32 15.06
C LYS A 129 -14.64 13.77 13.67
N MET A 130 -15.46 13.51 12.66
CA MET A 130 -15.25 14.05 11.33
C MET A 130 -15.33 15.58 11.36
N ARG A 131 -14.48 16.21 10.56
CA ARG A 131 -14.37 17.67 10.39
C ARG A 131 -14.33 17.96 8.88
N GLU A 132 -14.61 19.21 8.49
CA GLU A 132 -14.44 19.63 7.09
C GLU A 132 -13.00 19.44 6.58
N THR A 133 -12.03 19.52 7.49
CA THR A 133 -10.60 19.27 7.23
C THR A 133 -10.20 17.81 7.31
N THR A 134 -11.07 16.88 7.72
CA THR A 134 -10.73 15.45 7.74
C THR A 134 -10.53 14.95 6.32
N LYS A 135 -9.32 14.49 5.99
CA LYS A 135 -8.99 13.93 4.67
C LYS A 135 -8.75 12.44 4.68
N MET A 136 -8.58 11.85 5.85
CA MET A 136 -8.24 10.44 5.95
C MET A 136 -8.74 9.83 7.26
N ILE A 137 -9.29 8.64 7.15
CA ILE A 137 -9.45 7.68 8.24
C ILE A 137 -8.45 6.56 7.96
N PHE A 138 -7.53 6.33 8.88
CA PHE A 138 -6.60 5.22 8.81
C PHE A 138 -7.02 4.19 9.85
N ILE A 139 -7.05 2.91 9.48
CA ILE A 139 -7.44 1.81 10.37
C ILE A 139 -6.44 0.66 10.30
N GLU A 140 -6.37 -0.12 11.37
CA GLU A 140 -5.64 -1.40 11.45
C GLU A 140 -6.63 -2.42 12.04
N THR A 141 -6.96 -3.47 11.29
CA THR A 141 -7.96 -4.46 11.74
C THR A 141 -7.58 -5.88 11.30
N PRO A 142 -7.25 -6.79 12.24
CA PRO A 142 -7.14 -6.57 13.69
C PRO A 142 -6.04 -5.57 14.07
N SER A 143 -6.25 -4.77 15.11
CA SER A 143 -5.27 -3.81 15.60
C SER A 143 -4.08 -4.48 16.31
N ASN A 144 -2.96 -3.77 16.41
CA ASN A 144 -1.76 -4.24 17.10
C ASN A 144 -1.42 -3.38 18.31
N PRO A 145 -1.26 -3.96 19.53
CA PRO A 145 -1.28 -5.40 19.85
C PRO A 145 -2.62 -5.95 20.36
N MET A 146 -3.67 -5.12 20.49
CA MET A 146 -4.88 -5.50 21.22
C MET A 146 -5.88 -6.33 20.40
N MET A 147 -5.66 -6.49 19.10
CA MET A 147 -6.46 -7.30 18.19
C MET A 147 -7.92 -6.83 18.07
N PHE A 148 -8.15 -5.53 18.18
CA PHE A 148 -9.48 -4.95 17.98
C PHE A 148 -9.92 -5.04 16.53
N ILE A 149 -11.21 -5.32 16.33
CA ILE A 149 -11.81 -5.47 15.00
C ILE A 149 -12.61 -4.22 14.68
N THR A 150 -12.42 -3.72 13.46
CA THR A 150 -13.11 -2.55 12.93
C THR A 150 -13.95 -2.93 11.71
N ASP A 151 -15.18 -2.41 11.60
CA ASP A 151 -16.02 -2.61 10.41
C ASP A 151 -15.57 -1.69 9.27
N ILE A 152 -14.81 -2.26 8.34
CA ILE A 152 -14.25 -1.55 7.18
C ILE A 152 -15.35 -0.93 6.31
N ARG A 153 -16.49 -1.63 6.12
CA ARG A 153 -17.56 -1.15 5.24
C ARG A 153 -18.28 0.03 5.89
N ALA A 154 -18.53 -0.04 7.19
CA ALA A 154 -19.16 1.05 7.93
C ALA A 154 -18.28 2.31 7.91
N LEU A 155 -16.98 2.17 8.17
CA LEU A 155 -16.07 3.32 8.14
C LEU A 155 -15.81 3.86 6.72
N ALA A 156 -15.86 3.00 5.69
CA ALA A 156 -15.77 3.46 4.31
C ALA A 156 -16.93 4.41 3.97
N ALA A 157 -18.16 4.04 4.38
CA ALA A 157 -19.32 4.90 4.21
C ALA A 157 -19.13 6.27 4.89
N VAL A 158 -18.69 6.28 6.16
CA VAL A 158 -18.43 7.53 6.91
C VAL A 158 -17.35 8.38 6.24
N ALA A 159 -16.24 7.76 5.80
CA ALA A 159 -15.16 8.47 5.12
C ALA A 159 -15.67 9.14 3.82
N HIS A 160 -16.38 8.38 2.99
CA HIS A 160 -16.84 8.83 1.68
C HIS A 160 -17.93 9.91 1.77
N GLU A 161 -18.81 9.84 2.77
CA GLU A 161 -19.81 10.89 3.04
C GLU A 161 -19.16 12.26 3.32
N HIS A 162 -17.95 12.26 3.87
CA HIS A 162 -17.18 13.47 4.18
C HIS A 162 -16.12 13.82 3.12
N GLY A 163 -16.05 13.06 2.02
CA GLY A 163 -15.02 13.23 0.99
C GLY A 163 -13.60 12.93 1.48
N ALA A 164 -13.47 12.09 2.50
CA ALA A 164 -12.20 11.59 3.03
C ALA A 164 -11.86 10.21 2.45
N LEU A 165 -10.59 9.84 2.51
CA LEU A 165 -10.11 8.50 2.14
C LEU A 165 -10.20 7.55 3.34
N LEU A 166 -10.54 6.29 3.09
CA LEU A 166 -10.31 5.19 4.04
C LEU A 166 -9.04 4.42 3.65
N VAL A 167 -8.10 4.33 4.58
CA VAL A 167 -6.87 3.54 4.45
C VAL A 167 -6.89 2.40 5.45
N ALA A 168 -6.67 1.18 4.99
CA ALA A 168 -6.61 -0.01 5.84
C ALA A 168 -5.20 -0.62 5.85
N ASP A 169 -4.58 -0.68 7.02
CA ASP A 169 -3.42 -1.54 7.27
C ASP A 169 -3.92 -2.99 7.43
N ASN A 170 -3.60 -3.84 6.45
CA ASN A 170 -4.06 -5.22 6.37
C ASN A 170 -2.97 -6.23 6.78
N THR A 171 -1.87 -5.75 7.37
CA THR A 171 -0.66 -6.55 7.66
C THR A 171 -0.96 -7.88 8.36
N PHE A 172 -1.90 -7.90 9.32
CA PHE A 172 -2.18 -9.10 10.13
C PHE A 172 -2.92 -10.22 9.40
N LEU A 173 -3.79 -9.87 8.45
CA LEU A 173 -4.65 -10.83 7.77
C LEU A 173 -4.15 -11.19 6.39
N SER A 174 -3.38 -10.29 5.74
CA SER A 174 -2.97 -10.38 4.34
C SER A 174 -4.19 -10.43 3.39
N PRO A 175 -4.00 -10.26 2.06
CA PRO A 175 -5.05 -10.42 1.08
C PRO A 175 -5.70 -11.81 1.09
N HIS A 176 -5.05 -12.82 1.69
CA HIS A 176 -5.59 -14.16 1.82
C HIS A 176 -6.86 -14.22 2.68
N ALA A 177 -6.85 -13.55 3.85
CA ALA A 177 -7.95 -13.62 4.80
C ALA A 177 -8.88 -12.40 4.75
N GLN A 178 -8.41 -11.25 4.27
CA GLN A 178 -9.20 -10.03 4.19
C GLN A 178 -8.74 -9.18 3.01
N LYS A 179 -9.69 -8.64 2.22
CA LYS A 179 -9.40 -7.74 1.09
C LYS A 179 -10.11 -6.40 1.30
N PRO A 180 -9.53 -5.46 2.07
CA PRO A 180 -10.21 -4.22 2.46
C PRO A 180 -10.69 -3.38 1.29
N LEU A 181 -9.97 -3.41 0.15
CA LEU A 181 -10.42 -2.74 -1.06
C LEU A 181 -11.85 -3.18 -1.39
N THR A 182 -12.13 -4.49 -1.43
CA THR A 182 -13.46 -5.08 -1.69
C THR A 182 -14.54 -4.72 -0.66
N LEU A 183 -14.14 -4.21 0.49
CA LEU A 183 -15.02 -3.78 1.58
C LEU A 183 -15.26 -2.26 1.60
N GLY A 184 -14.57 -1.49 0.77
CA GLY A 184 -14.77 -0.05 0.59
C GLY A 184 -13.55 0.81 0.91
N ALA A 185 -12.43 0.23 1.35
CA ALA A 185 -11.20 1.00 1.52
C ALA A 185 -10.68 1.54 0.17
N ASP A 186 -10.13 2.74 0.19
CA ASP A 186 -9.51 3.38 -0.98
C ASP A 186 -8.08 2.93 -1.17
N ILE A 187 -7.38 2.69 -0.07
CA ILE A 187 -5.99 2.25 -0.02
C ILE A 187 -5.86 1.08 0.96
N VAL A 188 -5.14 0.05 0.54
CA VAL A 188 -4.60 -0.98 1.45
C VAL A 188 -3.10 -0.77 1.59
N VAL A 189 -2.62 -0.81 2.83
CA VAL A 189 -1.19 -0.83 3.16
C VAL A 189 -0.89 -2.15 3.86
N GLU A 190 0.28 -2.72 3.61
CA GLU A 190 0.80 -3.81 4.44
C GLU A 190 2.30 -3.64 4.69
N SER A 191 2.71 -4.04 5.89
CA SER A 191 4.08 -4.47 6.15
C SER A 191 4.25 -5.89 5.62
N ALA A 192 4.50 -5.99 4.32
CA ALA A 192 4.75 -7.27 3.63
C ALA A 192 5.94 -8.05 4.23
N THR A 193 6.78 -7.40 5.03
CA THR A 193 7.75 -8.01 5.95
C THR A 193 7.17 -9.16 6.80
N LYS A 194 5.86 -9.13 7.10
CA LYS A 194 5.18 -10.06 8.01
C LYS A 194 4.70 -11.29 7.27
N TYR A 195 3.39 -11.45 7.08
CA TYR A 195 2.82 -12.69 6.57
C TYR A 195 3.08 -12.90 5.08
N LEU A 196 3.11 -11.83 4.26
CA LEU A 196 3.44 -11.93 2.84
C LEU A 196 4.87 -12.43 2.59
N CYS A 197 5.85 -12.00 3.40
CA CYS A 197 7.19 -12.56 3.37
C CYS A 197 7.19 -13.94 4.04
N GLY A 198 6.68 -14.07 5.26
CA GLY A 198 6.58 -15.33 5.99
C GLY A 198 7.92 -15.98 6.40
N HIS A 199 9.05 -15.49 5.88
CA HIS A 199 10.37 -16.09 6.04
C HIS A 199 11.32 -15.25 6.93
N ASN A 200 10.88 -14.07 7.39
CA ASN A 200 11.64 -13.15 8.26
C ASN A 200 12.99 -12.68 7.69
N ASP A 201 13.14 -12.63 6.36
CA ASP A 201 14.39 -12.29 5.68
C ASP A 201 14.29 -11.07 4.74
N VAL A 202 13.09 -10.51 4.55
CA VAL A 202 12.86 -9.32 3.71
C VAL A 202 12.10 -8.25 4.48
N ILE A 203 12.59 -7.00 4.43
CA ILE A 203 11.79 -5.83 4.81
C ILE A 203 11.10 -5.30 3.55
N CYS A 204 9.77 -5.27 3.56
CA CYS A 204 8.96 -4.82 2.44
C CYS A 204 7.68 -4.16 2.94
N GLY A 205 7.21 -3.16 2.20
CA GLY A 205 5.87 -2.63 2.30
C GLY A 205 5.14 -2.69 0.97
N THR A 206 3.84 -2.81 1.02
CA THR A 206 2.97 -2.75 -0.16
C THR A 206 1.91 -1.68 0.04
N LEU A 207 1.50 -1.07 -1.06
CA LEU A 207 0.34 -0.19 -1.13
C LEU A 207 -0.49 -0.63 -2.33
N ALA A 208 -1.80 -0.85 -2.17
CA ALA A 208 -2.70 -1.20 -3.27
C ALA A 208 -3.93 -0.28 -3.33
N VAL A 209 -4.42 -0.03 -4.55
CA VAL A 209 -5.63 0.75 -4.82
C VAL A 209 -6.49 0.06 -5.87
N ARG A 210 -7.78 0.40 -5.88
CA ARG A 210 -8.76 -0.24 -6.77
C ARG A 210 -8.57 0.13 -8.24
N ASP A 211 -8.44 1.42 -8.56
CA ASP A 211 -8.46 1.93 -9.94
C ASP A 211 -7.08 2.52 -10.28
N ALA A 212 -6.42 1.92 -11.27
CA ALA A 212 -5.08 2.29 -11.70
C ALA A 212 -5.01 3.68 -12.37
N ASP A 213 -6.11 4.16 -12.94
CA ASP A 213 -6.21 5.42 -13.67
C ASP A 213 -6.79 6.58 -12.82
N SER A 214 -7.16 6.27 -11.57
CA SER A 214 -7.66 7.26 -10.61
C SER A 214 -6.65 8.37 -10.31
N ASP A 215 -7.15 9.54 -9.94
CA ASP A 215 -6.28 10.65 -9.51
C ASP A 215 -5.51 10.32 -8.23
N LEU A 216 -6.07 9.46 -7.37
CA LEU A 216 -5.37 8.90 -6.22
C LEU A 216 -4.13 8.10 -6.65
N ALA A 217 -4.29 7.17 -7.60
CA ALA A 217 -3.18 6.37 -8.11
C ALA A 217 -2.08 7.24 -8.75
N LYS A 218 -2.46 8.28 -9.50
CA LYS A 218 -1.50 9.23 -10.11
C LYS A 218 -0.71 10.00 -9.04
N ARG A 219 -1.36 10.42 -7.96
CA ARG A 219 -0.70 11.13 -6.84
C ARG A 219 0.28 10.22 -6.10
N ILE A 220 -0.10 8.97 -5.85
CA ILE A 220 0.79 7.98 -5.23
C ILE A 220 1.98 7.69 -6.14
N GLU A 221 1.73 7.44 -7.43
CA GLU A 221 2.78 7.18 -8.42
C GLU A 221 3.77 8.35 -8.51
N LEU A 222 3.30 9.60 -8.42
CA LEU A 222 4.17 10.79 -8.35
C LEU A 222 5.08 10.75 -7.13
N LEU A 223 4.53 10.45 -5.94
CA LEU A 223 5.31 10.36 -4.70
C LEU A 223 6.34 9.22 -4.77
N VAL A 224 5.94 8.01 -5.20
CA VAL A 224 6.83 6.85 -5.37
C VAL A 224 8.00 7.18 -6.31
N LYS A 225 7.72 7.84 -7.44
CA LYS A 225 8.75 8.26 -8.40
C LYS A 225 9.61 9.40 -7.89
N SER A 226 9.13 10.25 -6.99
CA SER A 226 9.87 11.43 -6.54
C SER A 226 10.70 11.15 -5.29
N GLU A 227 10.10 10.51 -4.30
CA GLU A 227 10.77 10.15 -3.04
C GLU A 227 11.65 8.91 -3.19
N GLY A 228 11.32 8.03 -4.14
CA GLY A 228 12.12 6.86 -4.47
C GLY A 228 12.17 5.70 -3.45
N PRO A 229 11.18 5.45 -2.57
CA PRO A 229 11.27 4.40 -1.55
C PRO A 229 10.95 2.99 -2.10
N ASN A 230 11.51 2.66 -3.26
CA ASN A 230 11.16 1.46 -4.02
C ASN A 230 11.84 0.22 -3.45
N LEU A 231 11.17 -0.92 -3.53
CA LEU A 231 11.75 -2.22 -3.19
C LEU A 231 12.86 -2.60 -4.19
N SER A 232 13.92 -3.25 -3.69
CA SER A 232 15.02 -3.72 -4.54
C SER A 232 14.55 -4.88 -5.45
N PRO A 233 15.17 -5.10 -6.63
CA PRO A 233 14.81 -6.22 -7.49
C PRO A 233 15.02 -7.58 -6.84
N MET A 234 16.05 -7.73 -6.00
CA MET A 234 16.32 -8.98 -5.29
C MET A 234 15.24 -9.27 -4.24
N ASP A 235 14.88 -8.26 -3.45
CA ASP A 235 13.81 -8.40 -2.46
C ASP A 235 12.46 -8.62 -3.14
N SER A 236 12.20 -7.96 -4.27
CA SER A 236 10.98 -8.18 -5.07
C SER A 236 10.87 -9.63 -5.53
N TRP A 237 12.00 -10.25 -5.93
CA TRP A 237 12.02 -11.66 -6.29
C TRP A 237 11.82 -12.58 -5.09
N LEU A 238 12.44 -12.27 -3.94
CA LEU A 238 12.21 -13.03 -2.70
C LEU A 238 10.75 -12.94 -2.24
N MET A 239 10.13 -11.77 -2.39
CA MET A 239 8.71 -11.58 -2.12
C MET A 239 7.84 -12.38 -3.09
N LEU A 240 8.11 -12.36 -4.40
CA LEU A 240 7.42 -13.22 -5.39
C LEU A 240 7.53 -14.71 -5.05
N ARG A 241 8.66 -15.15 -4.52
CA ARG A 241 8.86 -16.53 -4.04
C ARG A 241 8.04 -16.84 -2.78
N SER A 242 7.76 -15.82 -1.97
CA SER A 242 7.16 -15.96 -0.65
C SER A 242 5.62 -15.96 -0.67
N LEU A 243 5.02 -15.28 -1.66
CA LEU A 243 3.60 -15.38 -1.98
C LEU A 243 3.21 -16.83 -2.29
#